data_AF-A0A1G9PB45-F1
#
_entry.id   AF-A0A1G9PB45-F1
#
_cell.length_a   1.000
_cell.length_b   1.000
_cell.length_c   1.000
_cell.angle_alpha   90.00
_cell.angle_beta   90.00
_cell.angle_gamma   90.00
#
_symmetry.space_group_name_H-M   'P 1'
#
loop_
_entity.id
_entity.type
_entity.pdbx_description
1 polymer ?
#
loop_
_entity_poly.entity_id
_entity_poly.type
_entity_poly.pdbx_seq_one_letter_code
_entity_poly.pdbx_strand_id
1 'polypeptide(L)'
;MSGYLDHLPPVLHSPQLGDLLRVFEKVLSGIHDDVPAGGAPIAGLIDRLPDLYDPARAPEDFLPWLAGWLGFELRPGWTVAQRRRVVAEIMSLHRRRGTTAGLAGLLDLAVAATDRQRITIDSGAKVLFARPDREPGVHTLLSQGPCLRPPPDRTLATSGLVSPQCLALTPDGHLVVGDAGGIGGKPRAGLWRITRTGAYADLAGAPPAPRPLGSPGWALTSPLALAVDPTPPGWRLYVLDVQLTGLRVFRVTSAAPFQEETVQVHASVRGIVPAAAVCDRGRLLILNRQARQIVDVDPASAAGPPPVINLPGAAGPRSLMIDESGDLIVGDTRADGPAELLLVNRATGSVRPLLAAVPEAANPLLAPYGIARRQDRRLLVLDTGLQPDQDPAHPYLRRTMRPAALYEVDPQVSPPTVTRVTEPGNLVFPRGMVWDDGTAYLCDGGEPLSRNEASGGVPRRNFRAAPHELAAIVHFARANATEEDQRAVLRSVGEALDRERPASAQHTLLSAIGTD
;
A
#
# COMPACT_ATOMS: atom_id res chain seq x y z
N MET A 1 67.54 -21.65 -6.30
CA MET A 1 66.73 -22.81 -6.71
C MET A 1 65.27 -22.45 -6.56
N SER A 2 64.36 -23.08 -7.34
CA SER A 2 62.91 -22.89 -7.23
C SER A 2 62.38 -23.40 -5.87
N GLY A 3 61.49 -22.65 -5.24
CA GLY A 3 60.82 -23.07 -3.99
C GLY A 3 59.81 -24.21 -4.22
N TYR A 4 59.38 -24.43 -5.47
CA TYR A 4 58.43 -25.49 -5.80
C TYR A 4 58.99 -26.92 -5.65
N LEU A 5 60.33 -27.07 -5.57
CA LEU A 5 60.94 -28.37 -5.26
C LEU A 5 60.48 -28.89 -3.90
N ASP A 6 60.22 -28.00 -2.94
CA ASP A 6 59.77 -28.37 -1.58
C ASP A 6 58.39 -29.05 -1.58
N HIS A 7 57.62 -28.92 -2.67
CA HIS A 7 56.32 -29.55 -2.86
C HIS A 7 56.39 -30.90 -3.62
N LEU A 8 57.59 -31.33 -4.04
CA LEU A 8 57.80 -32.58 -4.76
C LEU A 8 58.52 -33.63 -3.88
N PRO A 9 58.30 -34.94 -4.12
CA PRO A 9 59.05 -36.00 -3.47
C PRO A 9 60.57 -35.82 -3.62
N PRO A 10 61.39 -36.04 -2.56
CA PRO A 10 62.84 -35.83 -2.59
C PRO A 10 63.57 -36.57 -3.72
N VAL A 11 63.06 -37.72 -4.16
CA VAL A 11 63.63 -38.51 -5.27
C VAL A 11 63.64 -37.77 -6.61
N LEU A 12 62.79 -36.74 -6.77
CA LEU A 12 62.71 -35.93 -7.98
C LEU A 12 63.61 -34.68 -7.92
N HIS A 13 64.25 -34.40 -6.79
CA HIS A 13 65.01 -33.17 -6.59
C HIS A 13 66.30 -33.21 -7.43
N SER A 14 66.40 -32.33 -8.43
CA SER A 14 67.60 -32.14 -9.23
C SER A 14 67.78 -30.66 -9.59
N PRO A 15 69.01 -30.18 -9.81
CA PRO A 15 69.26 -28.80 -10.25
C PRO A 15 68.52 -28.46 -11.56
N GLN A 16 68.52 -29.38 -12.53
CA GLN A 16 67.88 -29.18 -13.84
C GLN A 16 66.36 -29.02 -13.71
N LEU A 17 65.71 -29.83 -12.88
CA LEU A 17 64.28 -29.67 -12.59
C LEU A 17 64.02 -28.38 -11.81
N GLY A 18 64.89 -28.03 -10.87
CA GLY A 18 64.80 -26.77 -10.13
C GLY A 18 64.82 -25.54 -11.04
N ASP A 19 65.71 -25.52 -12.04
CA ASP A 19 65.79 -24.43 -13.02
C ASP A 19 64.56 -24.39 -13.95
N LEU A 20 64.06 -25.55 -14.38
CA LEU A 20 62.81 -25.64 -15.13
C LEU A 20 61.63 -25.11 -14.32
N LEU A 21 61.51 -25.50 -13.05
CA LEU A 21 60.44 -25.08 -12.16
C LEU A 21 60.46 -23.58 -11.86
N ARG A 22 61.61 -22.89 -11.96
CA ARG A 22 61.64 -21.43 -11.82
C ARG A 22 60.79 -20.72 -12.87
N VAL A 23 60.68 -21.27 -14.09
CA VAL A 23 59.80 -20.73 -15.12
C VAL A 23 58.34 -20.80 -14.68
N PHE A 24 57.91 -21.95 -14.14
CA PHE A 24 56.56 -22.14 -13.64
C PHE A 24 56.29 -21.30 -12.38
N GLU A 25 57.24 -21.24 -11.44
CA GLU A 25 57.13 -20.44 -10.22
C GLU A 25 57.04 -18.95 -10.53
N LYS A 26 57.80 -18.45 -11.52
CA LYS A 26 57.71 -17.08 -12.01
C LYS A 26 56.32 -16.75 -12.56
N VAL A 27 55.74 -17.65 -13.36
CA VAL A 27 54.43 -17.46 -14.00
C VAL A 27 53.28 -17.62 -12.99
N LEU A 28 53.37 -18.62 -12.11
CA LEU A 28 52.31 -18.98 -11.18
C LEU A 28 52.34 -18.12 -9.91
N SER A 29 53.44 -18.12 -9.16
CA SER A 29 53.56 -17.41 -7.87
C SER A 29 54.19 -16.03 -7.97
N GLY A 30 55.04 -15.80 -8.97
CA GLY A 30 55.83 -14.59 -9.09
C GLY A 30 57.10 -14.67 -8.26
N ILE A 31 58.25 -14.55 -8.92
CA ILE A 31 59.57 -14.45 -8.26
C ILE A 31 60.28 -13.17 -8.70
N HIS A 32 61.02 -12.54 -7.80
CA HIS A 32 61.80 -11.34 -8.08
C HIS A 32 63.23 -11.72 -8.50
N ASP A 33 63.46 -11.81 -9.81
CA ASP A 33 64.72 -12.27 -10.42
C ASP A 33 65.19 -11.39 -11.58
N ASP A 34 64.71 -10.14 -11.66
CA ASP A 34 64.99 -9.13 -12.71
C ASP A 34 64.64 -9.55 -14.15
N VAL A 35 64.07 -10.73 -14.35
CA VAL A 35 63.54 -11.18 -15.65
C VAL A 35 62.08 -10.75 -15.78
N PRO A 36 61.70 -10.04 -16.86
CA PRO A 36 60.31 -9.64 -17.07
C PRO A 36 59.43 -10.86 -17.41
N ALA A 37 58.25 -10.92 -16.80
CA ALA A 37 57.19 -11.86 -17.18
C ALA A 37 56.10 -11.12 -17.98
N GLY A 38 55.39 -11.84 -18.85
CA GLY A 38 54.33 -11.27 -19.72
C GLY A 38 53.05 -10.81 -19.00
N GLY A 39 53.01 -10.83 -17.66
CA GLY A 39 51.84 -10.45 -16.87
C GLY A 39 52.06 -10.61 -15.36
N ALA A 40 51.01 -10.29 -14.60
CA ALA A 40 50.97 -10.56 -13.16
C ALA A 40 50.95 -12.08 -12.88
N PRO A 41 51.45 -12.54 -11.72
CA PRO A 41 51.41 -13.95 -11.36
C PRO A 41 49.99 -14.51 -11.32
N ILE A 42 49.81 -15.74 -11.81
CA ILE A 42 48.50 -16.39 -11.90
C ILE A 42 47.87 -16.61 -10.52
N ALA A 43 48.65 -16.93 -9.49
CA ALA A 43 48.18 -17.09 -8.12
C ALA A 43 47.49 -15.82 -7.62
N GLY A 44 48.08 -14.65 -7.85
CA GLY A 44 47.47 -13.36 -7.51
C GLY A 44 46.24 -13.00 -8.36
N LEU A 45 46.04 -13.64 -9.51
CA LEU A 45 44.79 -13.57 -10.27
C LEU A 45 43.73 -14.50 -9.65
N ILE A 46 44.11 -15.71 -9.27
CA ILE A 46 43.24 -16.70 -8.59
C ILE A 46 42.75 -16.16 -7.24
N ASP A 47 43.64 -15.56 -6.45
CA ASP A 47 43.33 -15.00 -5.14
C ASP A 47 42.30 -13.86 -5.22
N ARG A 48 42.20 -13.20 -6.39
CA ARG A 48 41.22 -12.13 -6.65
C ARG A 48 39.93 -12.61 -7.30
N LEU A 49 39.78 -13.91 -7.61
CA LEU A 49 38.54 -14.44 -8.18
C LEU A 49 37.30 -14.18 -7.30
N PRO A 50 37.34 -14.30 -5.96
CA PRO A 50 36.19 -13.98 -5.12
C PRO A 50 35.67 -12.55 -5.33
N ASP A 51 36.57 -11.60 -5.62
CA ASP A 51 36.23 -10.20 -5.85
C ASP A 51 35.44 -10.00 -7.14
N LEU A 52 35.63 -10.88 -8.12
CA LEU A 52 34.87 -10.87 -9.36
C LEU A 52 33.44 -11.39 -9.16
N TYR A 53 33.16 -12.17 -8.12
CA TYR A 53 31.82 -12.67 -7.83
C TYR A 53 31.05 -11.80 -6.84
N ASP A 54 31.73 -10.90 -6.12
CA ASP A 54 31.11 -9.92 -5.25
C ASP A 54 30.70 -8.68 -6.06
N PRO A 55 29.39 -8.41 -6.26
CA PRO A 55 28.94 -7.27 -7.03
C PRO A 55 29.35 -5.93 -6.43
N ALA A 56 29.78 -5.83 -5.17
CA ALA A 56 30.32 -4.61 -4.59
C ALA A 56 31.80 -4.37 -4.96
N ARG A 57 32.54 -5.42 -5.30
CA ARG A 57 34.00 -5.39 -5.51
C ARG A 57 34.41 -5.62 -6.97
N ALA A 58 33.57 -6.29 -7.75
CA ALA A 58 33.85 -6.60 -9.14
C ALA A 58 34.15 -5.32 -9.96
N PRO A 59 35.07 -5.33 -10.93
CA PRO A 59 35.28 -4.21 -11.85
C PRO A 59 33.98 -3.85 -12.58
N GLU A 60 33.77 -2.55 -12.88
CA GLU A 60 32.54 -2.08 -13.55
C GLU A 60 32.27 -2.82 -14.86
N ASP A 61 33.31 -2.97 -15.69
CA ASP A 61 33.24 -3.61 -17.00
C ASP A 61 32.96 -5.12 -16.93
N PHE A 62 33.09 -5.72 -15.75
CA PHE A 62 32.79 -7.14 -15.51
C PHE A 62 31.32 -7.38 -15.13
N LEU A 63 30.60 -6.35 -14.68
CA LEU A 63 29.20 -6.45 -14.27
C LEU A 63 28.26 -6.95 -15.38
N PRO A 64 28.39 -6.56 -16.66
CA PRO A 64 27.55 -7.09 -17.73
C PRO A 64 27.71 -8.61 -17.92
N TRP A 65 28.93 -9.13 -17.73
CA TRP A 65 29.19 -10.56 -17.84
C TRP A 65 28.54 -11.34 -16.68
N LEU A 66 28.67 -10.84 -15.44
CA LEU A 66 27.96 -11.40 -14.28
C LEU A 66 26.44 -11.36 -14.46
N ALA A 67 25.89 -10.22 -14.92
CA ALA A 67 24.45 -10.10 -15.16
C ALA A 67 23.97 -11.12 -16.21
N GLY A 68 24.77 -11.35 -17.26
CA GLY A 68 24.51 -12.38 -18.26
C GLY A 68 24.42 -13.79 -17.69
N TRP A 69 25.27 -14.14 -16.70
CA TRP A 69 25.17 -15.42 -15.97
C TRP A 69 23.87 -15.55 -15.19
N LEU A 70 23.34 -14.44 -14.70
CA LEU A 70 22.10 -14.38 -13.93
C LEU A 70 20.85 -14.27 -14.80
N GLY A 71 20.99 -14.27 -16.13
CA GLY A 71 19.87 -14.13 -17.06
C GLY A 71 19.27 -12.72 -17.08
N PHE A 72 20.04 -11.70 -16.71
CA PHE A 72 19.60 -10.30 -16.66
C PHE A 72 20.40 -9.41 -17.61
N GLU A 73 19.71 -8.58 -18.38
CA GLU A 73 20.33 -7.62 -19.29
C GLU A 73 20.39 -6.24 -18.62
N LEU A 74 21.60 -5.72 -18.37
CA LEU A 74 21.79 -4.40 -17.80
C LEU A 74 21.40 -3.32 -18.82
N ARG A 75 20.58 -2.36 -18.41
CA ARG A 75 20.10 -1.31 -19.32
C ARG A 75 21.18 -0.25 -19.58
N PRO A 76 21.28 0.28 -20.82
CA PRO A 76 22.06 1.47 -21.10
C PRO A 76 21.61 2.65 -20.22
N GLY A 77 22.56 3.46 -19.75
CA GLY A 77 22.28 4.62 -18.88
C GLY A 77 22.19 4.31 -17.39
N TRP A 78 22.22 3.05 -16.97
CA TRP A 78 22.33 2.71 -15.54
C TRP A 78 23.70 3.07 -14.98
N THR A 79 23.69 3.69 -13.80
CA THR A 79 24.88 3.97 -12.99
C THR A 79 25.51 2.67 -12.49
N VAL A 80 26.80 2.73 -12.14
CA VAL A 80 27.52 1.59 -11.55
C VAL A 80 26.79 1.04 -10.33
N ALA A 81 26.31 1.93 -9.45
CA ALA A 81 25.57 1.55 -8.25
C ALA A 81 24.30 0.75 -8.59
N GLN A 82 23.53 1.17 -9.60
CA GLN A 82 22.34 0.44 -10.06
C GLN A 82 22.70 -0.94 -10.63
N ARG A 83 23.74 -1.02 -11.46
CA ARG A 83 24.22 -2.31 -12.01
C ARG A 83 24.63 -3.27 -10.91
N ARG A 84 25.41 -2.80 -9.93
CA ARG A 84 25.83 -3.60 -8.76
C ARG A 84 24.64 -4.09 -7.95
N ARG A 85 23.68 -3.19 -7.67
CA ARG A 85 22.44 -3.52 -6.94
C ARG A 85 21.67 -4.64 -7.63
N VAL A 86 21.47 -4.53 -8.94
CA VAL A 86 20.73 -5.55 -9.71
C VAL A 86 21.45 -6.89 -9.67
N VAL A 87 22.75 -6.93 -9.94
CA VAL A 87 23.53 -8.18 -9.91
C VAL A 87 23.48 -8.83 -8.53
N ALA A 88 23.48 -8.03 -7.44
CA ALA A 88 23.36 -8.54 -6.08
C ALA A 88 21.97 -9.09 -5.74
N GLU A 89 20.89 -8.47 -6.23
CA GLU A 89 19.52 -8.79 -5.81
C GLU A 89 18.80 -9.79 -6.74
N ILE A 90 19.19 -9.87 -8.01
CA ILE A 90 18.37 -10.50 -9.06
C ILE A 90 18.09 -11.98 -8.81
N MET A 91 19.05 -12.74 -8.26
CA MET A 91 18.83 -14.16 -7.93
C MET A 91 17.70 -14.35 -6.92
N SER A 92 17.65 -13.49 -5.90
CA SER A 92 16.60 -13.55 -4.87
C SER A 92 15.22 -13.21 -5.44
N LEU A 93 15.18 -12.33 -6.45
CA LEU A 93 13.95 -11.98 -7.17
C LEU A 93 13.50 -13.08 -8.13
N HIS A 94 14.42 -13.72 -8.86
CA HIS A 94 14.10 -14.86 -9.71
C HIS A 94 13.54 -16.06 -8.92
N ARG A 95 14.01 -16.29 -7.68
CA ARG A 95 13.39 -17.29 -6.78
C ARG A 95 11.95 -16.97 -6.41
N ARG A 96 11.56 -15.69 -6.46
CA ARG A 96 10.21 -15.20 -6.16
C ARG A 96 9.41 -14.91 -7.43
N ARG A 97 9.90 -15.32 -8.61
CA ARG A 97 9.21 -15.11 -9.88
C ARG A 97 7.81 -15.71 -9.86
N GLY A 98 6.85 -15.02 -10.47
CA GLY A 98 5.44 -15.42 -10.44
C GLY A 98 4.71 -15.08 -9.13
N THR A 99 5.37 -14.41 -8.18
CA THR A 99 4.72 -13.81 -7.00
C THR A 99 4.61 -12.29 -7.16
N THR A 100 3.65 -11.68 -6.47
CA THR A 100 3.50 -10.21 -6.42
C THR A 100 4.73 -9.53 -5.83
N ALA A 101 5.33 -10.14 -4.79
CA ALA A 101 6.55 -9.65 -4.16
C ALA A 101 7.77 -9.71 -5.11
N GLY A 102 7.91 -10.79 -5.88
CA GLY A 102 8.96 -10.92 -6.89
C GLY A 102 8.80 -9.89 -8.02
N LEU A 103 7.57 -9.71 -8.52
CA LEU A 103 7.27 -8.70 -9.53
C LEU A 103 7.54 -7.28 -9.02
N ALA A 104 7.08 -6.94 -7.80
CA ALA A 104 7.32 -5.62 -7.22
C ALA A 104 8.82 -5.31 -7.10
N GLY A 105 9.63 -6.26 -6.64
CA GLY A 105 11.08 -6.08 -6.56
C GLY A 105 11.75 -5.98 -7.94
N LEU A 106 11.29 -6.73 -8.94
CA LEU A 106 11.79 -6.59 -10.32
C LEU A 106 11.46 -5.23 -10.93
N LEU A 107 10.26 -4.69 -10.67
CA LEU A 107 9.88 -3.36 -11.13
C LEU A 107 10.67 -2.25 -10.44
N ASP A 108 11.01 -2.43 -9.15
CA ASP A 108 11.89 -1.52 -8.43
C ASP A 108 13.30 -1.49 -9.05
N LEU A 109 13.83 -2.65 -9.45
CA LEU A 109 15.10 -2.72 -10.17
C LEU A 109 15.05 -2.19 -11.61
N ALA A 110 13.90 -2.31 -12.29
CA ALA A 110 13.75 -1.91 -13.69
C ALA A 110 13.82 -0.39 -13.91
N VAL A 111 13.88 0.39 -12.84
CA VAL A 111 13.60 1.82 -12.83
C VAL A 111 14.75 2.57 -12.18
N ALA A 112 15.31 3.55 -12.90
CA ALA A 112 16.56 4.21 -12.50
C ALA A 112 16.41 5.26 -11.38
N ALA A 113 15.28 5.96 -11.28
CA ALA A 113 15.10 7.07 -10.33
C ALA A 113 13.81 6.89 -9.50
N THR A 114 13.91 6.40 -8.27
CA THR A 114 12.75 6.04 -7.43
C THR A 114 12.06 7.24 -6.77
N ASP A 115 12.65 8.43 -6.82
CA ASP A 115 12.12 9.67 -6.25
C ASP A 115 11.10 10.37 -7.16
N ARG A 116 11.14 10.07 -8.47
CA ARG A 116 10.26 10.66 -9.49
C ARG A 116 8.97 9.87 -9.75
N GLN A 117 8.87 8.64 -9.23
CA GLN A 117 7.69 7.79 -9.38
C GLN A 117 7.46 6.89 -8.18
N ARG A 118 6.18 6.58 -7.95
CA ARG A 118 5.76 5.49 -7.07
C ARG A 118 5.12 4.40 -7.94
N ILE A 119 5.68 3.20 -7.89
CA ILE A 119 5.13 2.02 -8.55
C ILE A 119 4.48 1.13 -7.49
N THR A 120 3.23 0.75 -7.72
CA THR A 120 2.47 -0.10 -6.80
C THR A 120 1.83 -1.25 -7.55
N ILE A 121 1.93 -2.47 -7.02
CA ILE A 121 1.26 -3.63 -7.58
C ILE A 121 -0.06 -3.88 -6.85
N ASP A 122 -1.16 -3.83 -7.59
CA ASP A 122 -2.47 -4.21 -7.14
C ASP A 122 -2.79 -5.64 -7.60
N SER A 123 -2.89 -6.54 -6.64
CA SER A 123 -3.27 -7.95 -6.86
C SER A 123 -4.66 -8.28 -6.33
N GLY A 124 -5.45 -7.24 -5.99
CA GLY A 124 -6.81 -7.37 -5.53
C GLY A 124 -6.98 -7.76 -4.06
N ALA A 125 -5.98 -7.51 -3.21
CA ALA A 125 -6.18 -7.56 -1.76
C ALA A 125 -7.27 -6.56 -1.33
N LYS A 126 -8.25 -7.03 -0.54
CA LYS A 126 -9.42 -6.24 -0.13
C LYS A 126 -9.35 -5.85 1.34
N VAL A 127 -9.12 -6.87 2.17
CA VAL A 127 -8.92 -6.75 3.59
C VAL A 127 -7.53 -7.26 3.89
N LEU A 128 -6.78 -6.49 4.66
CA LEU A 128 -5.41 -6.79 5.05
C LEU A 128 -5.27 -6.73 6.57
N PHE A 129 -4.16 -7.24 7.07
CA PHE A 129 -3.78 -7.05 8.46
C PHE A 129 -2.28 -6.79 8.59
N ALA A 130 -1.89 -6.13 9.68
CA ALA A 130 -0.50 -5.94 10.08
C ALA A 130 -0.39 -6.14 11.59
N ARG A 131 0.78 -6.60 12.05
CA ARG A 131 1.10 -6.75 13.47
C ARG A 131 2.41 -6.04 13.77
N PRO A 132 2.39 -4.70 13.89
CA PRO A 132 3.59 -3.87 13.98
C PRO A 132 4.60 -4.32 15.06
N ASP A 133 4.11 -4.88 16.16
CA ASP A 133 4.95 -5.35 17.27
C ASP A 133 5.62 -6.72 17.05
N ARG A 134 5.20 -7.46 16.02
CA ARG A 134 5.73 -8.80 15.70
C ARG A 134 6.52 -8.79 14.41
N GLU A 135 5.98 -8.16 13.37
CA GLU A 135 6.59 -8.10 12.06
C GLU A 135 6.15 -6.84 11.31
N PRO A 136 7.01 -6.26 10.45
CA PRO A 136 6.68 -5.07 9.70
C PRO A 136 5.80 -5.38 8.46
N GLY A 137 5.45 -6.64 8.20
CA GLY A 137 4.68 -7.04 7.03
C GLY A 137 3.22 -6.60 7.08
N VAL A 138 2.68 -6.24 5.91
CA VAL A 138 1.24 -6.11 5.68
C VAL A 138 0.79 -7.34 4.88
N HIS A 139 -0.18 -8.08 5.38
CA HIS A 139 -0.59 -9.36 4.82
C HIS A 139 -2.04 -9.32 4.34
N THR A 140 -2.32 -9.99 3.22
CA THR A 140 -3.70 -10.16 2.73
C THR A 140 -4.48 -11.05 3.69
N LEU A 141 -5.59 -10.54 4.23
CA LEU A 141 -6.56 -11.33 4.99
C LEU A 141 -7.61 -11.93 4.05
N LEU A 142 -8.09 -11.14 3.09
CA LEU A 142 -9.10 -11.54 2.12
C LEU A 142 -8.82 -10.87 0.77
N SER A 143 -8.60 -11.70 -0.26
CA SER A 143 -8.55 -11.29 -1.67
C SER A 143 -9.74 -11.77 -2.49
N GLN A 144 -10.53 -12.72 -1.95
CA GLN A 144 -11.68 -13.28 -2.65
C GLN A 144 -12.75 -12.21 -2.87
N GLY A 145 -13.04 -11.91 -4.14
CA GLY A 145 -14.09 -11.00 -4.56
C GLY A 145 -15.28 -11.72 -5.20
N PRO A 146 -16.07 -11.02 -6.04
CA PRO A 146 -17.14 -11.64 -6.81
C PRO A 146 -16.61 -12.68 -7.81
N CYS A 147 -17.48 -13.61 -8.21
CA CYS A 147 -17.23 -14.53 -9.30
C CYS A 147 -18.12 -14.15 -10.48
N LEU A 148 -17.51 -13.93 -11.64
CA LEU A 148 -18.21 -13.74 -12.91
C LEU A 148 -18.18 -15.03 -13.72
N ARG A 149 -19.29 -15.34 -14.40
CA ARG A 149 -19.35 -16.45 -15.35
C ARG A 149 -18.41 -16.21 -16.54
N PRO A 150 -17.85 -17.28 -17.14
CA PRO A 150 -16.97 -17.13 -18.29
C PRO A 150 -17.70 -16.52 -19.50
N PRO A 151 -16.96 -15.98 -20.48
CA PRO A 151 -17.54 -15.51 -21.74
C PRO A 151 -18.37 -16.62 -22.43
N PRO A 152 -19.44 -16.26 -23.16
CA PRO A 152 -19.89 -14.89 -23.45
C PRO A 152 -20.78 -14.26 -22.36
N ASP A 153 -21.27 -15.02 -21.38
CA ASP A 153 -22.28 -14.60 -20.41
C ASP A 153 -21.79 -13.42 -19.53
N ARG A 154 -20.60 -13.53 -18.94
CA ARG A 154 -19.98 -12.49 -18.08
C ARG A 154 -20.89 -11.95 -16.95
N THR A 155 -21.96 -12.65 -16.62
CA THR A 155 -22.87 -12.29 -15.53
C THR A 155 -22.31 -12.69 -14.17
N LEU A 156 -22.78 -12.03 -13.12
CA LEU A 156 -22.37 -12.31 -11.75
C LEU A 156 -22.90 -13.69 -11.31
N ALA A 157 -21.99 -14.63 -11.03
CA ALA A 157 -22.32 -15.93 -10.45
C ALA A 157 -22.48 -15.81 -8.92
N THR A 158 -21.52 -15.17 -8.26
CA THR A 158 -21.57 -14.86 -6.82
C THR A 158 -21.06 -13.45 -6.59
N SER A 159 -21.67 -12.73 -5.66
CA SER A 159 -21.21 -11.40 -5.26
C SER A 159 -20.01 -11.50 -4.28
N GLY A 160 -19.38 -10.37 -3.98
CA GLY A 160 -18.25 -10.26 -3.06
C GLY A 160 -17.68 -8.85 -3.06
N LEU A 161 -16.65 -8.62 -2.22
CA LEU A 161 -15.91 -7.36 -2.14
C LEU A 161 -15.21 -7.03 -3.46
N VAL A 162 -15.28 -5.75 -3.86
CA VAL A 162 -14.58 -5.23 -5.03
C VAL A 162 -13.74 -4.03 -4.67
N SER A 163 -14.37 -2.98 -4.14
CA SER A 163 -13.74 -1.71 -3.75
C SER A 163 -14.16 -1.30 -2.33
N PRO A 164 -13.54 -1.90 -1.30
CA PRO A 164 -13.71 -1.50 0.09
C PRO A 164 -13.43 -0.01 0.30
N GLN A 165 -14.34 0.68 0.98
CA GLN A 165 -14.29 2.12 1.26
C GLN A 165 -14.07 2.42 2.73
N CYS A 166 -14.60 1.59 3.61
CA CYS A 166 -14.52 1.78 5.05
C CYS A 166 -14.59 0.44 5.78
N LEU A 167 -14.12 0.45 7.03
CA LEU A 167 -13.99 -0.72 7.89
C LEU A 167 -14.40 -0.36 9.31
N ALA A 168 -15.12 -1.26 9.97
CA ALA A 168 -15.41 -1.19 11.40
C ALA A 168 -15.24 -2.56 12.06
N LEU A 169 -15.05 -2.58 13.37
CA LEU A 169 -15.03 -3.80 14.18
C LEU A 169 -16.29 -3.82 15.05
N THR A 170 -17.04 -4.91 15.00
CA THR A 170 -18.20 -5.13 15.87
C THR A 170 -17.78 -5.84 17.17
N PRO A 171 -18.50 -5.63 18.30
CA PRO A 171 -18.19 -6.27 19.58
C PRO A 171 -18.17 -7.81 19.57
N ASP A 172 -18.83 -8.45 18.60
CA ASP A 172 -18.79 -9.89 18.38
C ASP A 172 -17.51 -10.36 17.64
N GLY A 173 -16.58 -9.44 17.36
CA GLY A 173 -15.25 -9.73 16.80
C GLY A 173 -15.21 -9.89 15.28
N HIS A 174 -16.29 -9.53 14.58
CA HIS A 174 -16.32 -9.47 13.12
C HIS A 174 -15.90 -8.10 12.59
N LEU A 175 -15.26 -8.10 11.42
CA LEU A 175 -15.02 -6.91 10.65
C LEU A 175 -16.24 -6.63 9.78
N VAL A 176 -16.72 -5.39 9.73
CA VAL A 176 -17.74 -4.94 8.78
C VAL A 176 -17.09 -4.03 7.76
N VAL A 177 -17.18 -4.41 6.48
CA VAL A 177 -16.57 -3.68 5.37
C VAL A 177 -17.67 -3.04 4.54
N GLY A 178 -17.61 -1.72 4.36
CA GLY A 178 -18.42 -1.01 3.39
C GLY A 178 -17.74 -1.04 2.02
N ASP A 179 -18.43 -1.59 1.02
CA ASP A 179 -17.90 -1.78 -0.33
C ASP A 179 -18.70 -0.96 -1.34
N ALA A 180 -18.01 -0.20 -2.20
CA ALA A 180 -18.65 0.59 -3.26
C ALA A 180 -19.12 -0.25 -4.46
N GLY A 181 -18.83 -1.55 -4.47
CA GLY A 181 -19.12 -2.43 -5.58
C GLY A 181 -18.21 -2.19 -6.77
N GLY A 182 -18.66 -2.71 -7.92
CA GLY A 182 -18.00 -2.56 -9.20
C GLY A 182 -18.59 -1.46 -10.06
N ILE A 183 -17.90 -1.20 -11.16
CA ILE A 183 -18.29 -0.21 -12.17
C ILE A 183 -19.74 -0.44 -12.64
N GLY A 184 -20.53 0.64 -12.69
CA GLY A 184 -21.94 0.58 -13.08
C GLY A 184 -22.83 -0.18 -12.08
N GLY A 185 -22.37 -0.36 -10.84
CA GLY A 185 -23.09 -1.10 -9.80
C GLY A 185 -23.11 -2.62 -10.04
N LYS A 186 -22.08 -3.16 -10.70
CA LYS A 186 -21.96 -4.58 -11.04
C LYS A 186 -20.60 -5.13 -10.59
N PRO A 187 -20.48 -5.80 -9.43
CA PRO A 187 -21.53 -6.04 -8.44
C PRO A 187 -21.96 -4.76 -7.72
N ARG A 188 -23.12 -4.82 -7.05
CA ARG A 188 -23.66 -3.68 -6.29
C ARG A 188 -22.81 -3.38 -5.06
N ALA A 189 -22.85 -2.13 -4.62
CA ALA A 189 -22.37 -1.74 -3.30
C ALA A 189 -23.06 -2.55 -2.19
N GLY A 190 -22.36 -2.75 -1.07
CA GLY A 190 -22.87 -3.59 0.02
C GLY A 190 -22.04 -3.47 1.30
N LEU A 191 -22.59 -4.02 2.38
CA LEU A 191 -21.85 -4.25 3.62
C LEU A 191 -21.55 -5.73 3.77
N TRP A 192 -20.34 -6.05 4.21
CA TRP A 192 -19.89 -7.43 4.30
C TRP A 192 -19.29 -7.69 5.67
N ARG A 193 -19.75 -8.75 6.35
CA ARG A 193 -19.09 -9.21 7.57
C ARG A 193 -17.99 -10.20 7.22
N ILE A 194 -16.79 -9.92 7.69
CA ILE A 194 -15.58 -10.71 7.47
C ILE A 194 -15.06 -11.18 8.83
N THR A 195 -14.71 -12.46 8.95
CA THR A 195 -14.05 -12.97 10.14
C THR A 195 -12.62 -12.43 10.22
N ARG A 196 -12.07 -12.32 11.45
CA ARG A 196 -10.66 -11.96 11.66
C ARG A 196 -9.65 -13.00 11.11
N THR A 197 -10.15 -14.12 10.59
CA THR A 197 -9.38 -15.17 9.91
C THR A 197 -9.49 -15.13 8.39
N GLY A 198 -10.26 -14.20 7.81
CA GLY A 198 -10.33 -14.00 6.35
C GLY A 198 -11.40 -14.79 5.61
N ALA A 199 -12.58 -14.96 6.21
CA ALA A 199 -13.74 -15.55 5.54
C ALA A 199 -14.95 -14.61 5.56
N TYR A 200 -15.82 -14.69 4.55
CA TYR A 200 -17.15 -14.10 4.64
C TYR A 200 -17.94 -14.81 5.75
N ALA A 201 -18.44 -14.03 6.72
CA ALA A 201 -19.19 -14.57 7.85
C ALA A 201 -20.64 -14.92 7.47
N ASP A 202 -21.19 -14.24 6.45
CA ASP A 202 -22.55 -14.42 5.98
C ASP A 202 -22.57 -15.15 4.63
N LEU A 203 -23.09 -16.37 4.63
CA LEU A 203 -23.25 -17.21 3.44
C LEU A 203 -24.74 -17.58 3.26
N ALA A 204 -25.16 -17.75 2.01
CA ALA A 204 -26.52 -18.20 1.69
C ALA A 204 -26.55 -19.06 0.42
N GLY A 205 -27.62 -19.85 0.25
CA GLY A 205 -27.85 -20.68 -0.92
C GLY A 205 -27.12 -22.04 -0.89
N ALA A 206 -27.30 -22.80 -1.98
CA ALA A 206 -26.65 -24.09 -2.21
C ALA A 206 -26.10 -24.13 -3.66
N PRO A 207 -24.76 -24.10 -3.87
CA PRO A 207 -23.71 -24.06 -2.85
C PRO A 207 -23.68 -22.72 -2.06
N PRO A 208 -23.13 -22.69 -0.83
CA PRO A 208 -23.04 -21.47 -0.04
C PRO A 208 -22.22 -20.39 -0.75
N ALA A 209 -22.80 -19.19 -0.89
CA ALA A 209 -22.15 -18.03 -1.51
C ALA A 209 -22.17 -16.83 -0.55
N PRO A 210 -21.15 -15.95 -0.60
CA PRO A 210 -21.13 -14.71 0.17
C PRO A 210 -22.39 -13.87 -0.04
N ARG A 211 -22.96 -13.38 1.07
CA ARG A 211 -24.12 -12.50 1.05
C ARG A 211 -23.80 -11.20 1.81
N PRO A 212 -24.15 -10.02 1.26
CA PRO A 212 -24.02 -8.78 2.00
C PRO A 212 -25.04 -8.73 3.16
N LEU A 213 -24.71 -7.96 4.19
CA LEU A 213 -25.57 -7.72 5.33
C LEU A 213 -26.84 -6.96 4.93
N GLY A 214 -27.95 -7.29 5.59
CA GLY A 214 -29.26 -6.64 5.43
C GLY A 214 -30.20 -7.37 4.47
N SER A 215 -31.35 -6.75 4.19
CA SER A 215 -32.35 -7.32 3.29
C SER A 215 -31.88 -7.31 1.82
N PRO A 216 -32.35 -8.25 0.97
CA PRO A 216 -31.99 -8.27 -0.46
C PRO A 216 -32.40 -7.01 -1.24
N GLY A 217 -33.36 -6.23 -0.72
CA GLY A 217 -33.84 -4.98 -1.32
C GLY A 217 -33.05 -3.75 -0.90
N TRP A 218 -32.13 -3.87 0.08
CA TRP A 218 -31.37 -2.73 0.57
C TRP A 218 -30.39 -2.22 -0.49
N ALA A 219 -30.63 -1.01 -0.97
CA ALA A 219 -29.87 -0.40 -2.05
C ALA A 219 -28.89 0.66 -1.52
N LEU A 220 -27.66 0.22 -1.24
CA LEU A 220 -26.51 1.10 -1.00
C LEU A 220 -25.92 1.62 -2.32
N THR A 221 -25.25 2.77 -2.28
CA THR A 221 -24.60 3.41 -3.43
C THR A 221 -23.09 3.52 -3.22
N SER A 222 -22.67 4.10 -2.10
CA SER A 222 -21.27 4.26 -1.73
C SER A 222 -21.17 4.38 -0.21
N PRO A 223 -21.15 3.25 0.52
CA PRO A 223 -20.95 3.26 1.97
C PRO A 223 -19.55 3.79 2.28
N LEU A 224 -19.44 5.07 2.64
CA LEU A 224 -18.17 5.78 2.77
C LEU A 224 -17.60 5.71 4.19
N ALA A 225 -18.46 5.62 5.20
CA ALA A 225 -18.04 5.50 6.59
C ALA A 225 -18.99 4.61 7.39
N LEU A 226 -18.43 3.96 8.41
CA LEU A 226 -19.13 3.10 9.35
C LEU A 226 -18.83 3.58 10.77
N ALA A 227 -19.84 3.59 11.64
CA ALA A 227 -19.67 3.90 13.05
C ALA A 227 -20.43 2.87 13.90
N VAL A 228 -19.74 2.21 14.82
CA VAL A 228 -20.32 1.19 15.69
C VAL A 228 -20.65 1.80 17.05
N ASP A 229 -21.89 1.59 17.47
CA ASP A 229 -22.40 1.91 18.80
C ASP A 229 -22.54 0.59 19.61
N PRO A 230 -21.65 0.34 20.56
CA PRO A 230 -21.69 -0.87 21.40
C PRO A 230 -22.59 -0.71 22.64
N THR A 231 -23.23 0.44 22.85
CA THR A 231 -24.04 0.69 24.05
C THR A 231 -25.33 -0.14 24.22
N PRO A 232 -26.12 -0.46 23.17
CA PRO A 232 -27.28 -1.34 23.34
C PRO A 232 -26.87 -2.79 23.62
N PRO A 233 -27.78 -3.64 24.14
CA PRO A 233 -27.60 -5.09 24.10
C PRO A 233 -27.30 -5.54 22.66
N GLY A 234 -26.13 -6.16 22.45
CA GLY A 234 -25.59 -6.43 21.13
C GLY A 234 -24.80 -5.24 20.58
N TRP A 235 -25.13 -4.77 19.38
CA TRP A 235 -24.52 -3.57 18.81
C TRP A 235 -25.44 -2.90 17.77
N ARG A 236 -25.21 -1.60 17.56
CA ARG A 236 -25.80 -0.80 16.48
C ARG A 236 -24.68 -0.34 15.54
N LEU A 237 -24.93 -0.40 14.24
CA LEU A 237 -24.02 0.06 13.21
C LEU A 237 -24.69 1.18 12.41
N TYR A 238 -24.04 2.33 12.32
CA TYR A 238 -24.43 3.42 11.45
C TYR A 238 -23.63 3.38 10.17
N VAL A 239 -24.33 3.58 9.05
CA VAL A 239 -23.76 3.47 7.69
C VAL A 239 -24.01 4.79 6.99
N LEU A 240 -22.94 5.48 6.63
CA LEU A 240 -22.99 6.73 5.89
C LEU A 240 -22.84 6.42 4.41
N ASP A 241 -23.96 6.42 3.70
CA ASP A 241 -24.03 6.09 2.29
C ASP A 241 -24.18 7.37 1.45
N VAL A 242 -23.19 7.63 0.61
CA VAL A 242 -23.15 8.83 -0.24
C VAL A 242 -23.77 8.53 -1.60
N GLN A 243 -24.74 9.35 -1.99
CA GLN A 243 -25.38 9.32 -3.31
C GLN A 243 -25.31 10.72 -3.94
N LEU A 244 -25.63 10.82 -5.24
CA LEU A 244 -25.64 12.10 -5.97
C LEU A 244 -26.56 13.14 -5.33
N THR A 245 -27.63 12.72 -4.67
CA THR A 245 -28.63 13.59 -4.01
C THR A 245 -28.29 13.93 -2.55
N GLY A 246 -27.15 13.45 -2.02
CA GLY A 246 -26.68 13.76 -0.67
C GLY A 246 -26.37 12.52 0.17
N LEU A 247 -26.21 12.72 1.47
CA LEU A 247 -25.91 11.68 2.45
C LEU A 247 -27.19 10.99 2.94
N ARG A 248 -27.19 9.65 2.92
CA ARG A 248 -28.14 8.80 3.65
C ARG A 248 -27.45 8.18 4.87
N VAL A 249 -28.16 8.15 5.98
CA VAL A 249 -27.70 7.47 7.19
C VAL A 249 -28.61 6.27 7.43
N PHE A 250 -28.03 5.08 7.45
CA PHE A 250 -28.75 3.87 7.84
C PHE A 250 -28.30 3.41 9.22
N ARG A 251 -29.20 2.73 9.92
CA ARG A 251 -28.91 2.03 11.17
C ARG A 251 -29.17 0.54 10.95
N VAL A 252 -28.24 -0.28 11.40
CA VAL A 252 -28.34 -1.73 11.42
C VAL A 252 -28.18 -2.18 12.87
N THR A 253 -29.04 -3.09 13.33
CA THR A 253 -28.91 -3.70 14.66
C THR A 253 -28.36 -5.11 14.56
N SER A 254 -27.71 -5.60 15.61
CA SER A 254 -27.21 -6.99 15.71
C SER A 254 -28.32 -8.06 15.82
N ALA A 255 -29.57 -7.73 15.45
CA ALA A 255 -30.67 -8.68 15.43
C ALA A 255 -30.44 -9.79 14.39
N ALA A 256 -31.07 -10.95 14.61
CA ALA A 256 -31.03 -12.08 13.68
C ALA A 256 -32.46 -12.36 13.16
N PRO A 257 -32.74 -12.20 11.86
CA PRO A 257 -31.87 -11.63 10.82
C PRO A 257 -31.62 -10.13 11.02
N PHE A 258 -30.51 -9.63 10.46
CA PHE A 258 -30.19 -8.21 10.50
C PHE A 258 -31.33 -7.36 9.96
N GLN A 259 -31.63 -6.27 10.66
CA GLN A 259 -32.62 -5.28 10.25
C GLN A 259 -31.91 -3.96 10.00
N GLU A 260 -32.05 -3.45 8.77
CA GLU A 260 -31.66 -2.10 8.41
C GLU A 260 -32.86 -1.13 8.46
N GLU A 261 -32.60 0.11 8.84
CA GLU A 261 -33.58 1.20 8.75
C GLU A 261 -32.90 2.49 8.33
N THR A 262 -33.66 3.37 7.68
CA THR A 262 -33.18 4.73 7.35
C THR A 262 -33.34 5.63 8.57
N VAL A 263 -32.24 6.19 9.06
CA VAL A 263 -32.25 7.17 10.14
C VAL A 263 -32.75 8.50 9.57
N GLN A 264 -33.83 9.03 10.14
CA GLN A 264 -34.28 10.37 9.80
C GLN A 264 -33.30 11.38 10.39
N VAL A 265 -32.66 12.16 9.53
CA VAL A 265 -31.71 13.21 9.92
C VAL A 265 -32.17 14.56 9.39
N HIS A 266 -31.79 15.62 10.11
CA HIS A 266 -32.03 17.01 9.71
C HIS A 266 -31.47 17.30 8.30
N ALA A 267 -32.09 18.23 7.57
CA ALA A 267 -31.71 18.54 6.19
C ALA A 267 -30.24 18.96 6.03
N SER A 268 -29.67 19.66 7.01
CA SER A 268 -28.25 20.05 7.00
C SER A 268 -27.29 18.85 7.01
N VAL A 269 -27.70 17.71 7.57
CA VAL A 269 -26.89 16.46 7.58
C VAL A 269 -26.87 15.83 6.20
N ARG A 270 -27.97 15.90 5.46
CA ARG A 270 -28.07 15.33 4.10
C ARG A 270 -27.15 16.03 3.09
N GLY A 271 -26.79 17.29 3.33
CA GLY A 271 -25.85 18.05 2.51
C GLY A 271 -24.37 17.85 2.85
N ILE A 272 -24.04 17.00 3.85
CA ILE A 272 -22.66 16.76 4.26
C ILE A 272 -21.93 15.89 3.23
N VAL A 273 -20.67 16.23 2.97
CA VAL A 273 -19.72 15.33 2.30
C VAL A 273 -18.86 14.68 3.39
N PRO A 274 -19.19 13.45 3.84
CA PRO A 274 -18.46 12.82 4.93
C PRO A 274 -17.04 12.43 4.50
N ALA A 275 -16.13 12.40 5.46
CA ALA A 275 -14.81 11.74 5.33
C ALA A 275 -14.71 10.51 6.24
N ALA A 276 -15.21 10.63 7.47
CA ALA A 276 -15.23 9.58 8.47
C ALA A 276 -16.40 9.80 9.43
N ALA A 277 -16.74 8.77 10.20
CA ALA A 277 -17.71 8.88 11.28
C ALA A 277 -17.33 7.95 12.44
N VAL A 278 -17.71 8.36 13.64
CA VAL A 278 -17.53 7.60 14.88
C VAL A 278 -18.79 7.73 15.73
N CYS A 279 -19.04 6.78 16.62
CA CYS A 279 -20.15 6.85 17.55
C CYS A 279 -19.63 6.90 18.99
N ASP A 280 -20.17 7.83 19.78
CA ASP A 280 -19.95 7.90 21.21
C ASP A 280 -21.28 8.00 21.94
N ARG A 281 -21.58 7.04 22.82
CA ARG A 281 -22.79 7.04 23.67
C ARG A 281 -24.09 7.29 22.87
N GLY A 282 -24.24 6.63 21.72
CA GLY A 282 -25.39 6.76 20.83
C GLY A 282 -25.43 8.06 19.99
N ARG A 283 -24.46 8.96 20.13
CA ARG A 283 -24.29 10.15 19.28
C ARG A 283 -23.41 9.81 18.09
N LEU A 284 -23.82 10.21 16.90
CA LEU A 284 -23.07 9.98 15.67
C LEU A 284 -22.28 11.25 15.29
N LEU A 285 -20.96 11.18 15.39
CA LEU A 285 -20.08 12.29 15.02
C LEU A 285 -19.61 12.09 13.57
N ILE A 286 -19.99 13.03 12.70
CA ILE A 286 -19.68 12.95 11.26
C ILE A 286 -18.67 14.03 10.90
N LEU A 287 -17.52 13.62 10.36
CA LEU A 287 -16.51 14.53 9.84
C LEU A 287 -16.93 15.03 8.45
N ASN A 288 -17.37 16.29 8.36
CA ASN A 288 -17.71 16.93 7.09
C ASN A 288 -16.44 17.48 6.44
N ARG A 289 -16.01 16.83 5.35
CA ARG A 289 -14.81 17.19 4.60
C ARG A 289 -14.91 18.57 3.95
N GLN A 290 -16.07 18.88 3.37
CA GLN A 290 -16.25 20.10 2.59
C GLN A 290 -16.28 21.35 3.48
N ALA A 291 -17.03 21.28 4.58
CA ALA A 291 -17.18 22.41 5.49
C ALA A 291 -16.18 22.41 6.66
N ARG A 292 -15.30 21.40 6.75
CA ARG A 292 -14.23 21.30 7.75
C ARG A 292 -14.76 21.43 9.18
N GLN A 293 -15.75 20.61 9.48
CA GLN A 293 -16.44 20.60 10.77
C GLN A 293 -16.85 19.17 11.15
N ILE A 294 -17.04 18.93 12.44
CA ILE A 294 -17.60 17.70 12.98
C ILE A 294 -19.06 17.99 13.36
N VAL A 295 -19.98 17.19 12.85
CA VAL A 295 -21.41 17.35 13.11
C VAL A 295 -21.86 16.29 14.10
N ASP A 296 -22.41 16.70 15.25
CA ASP A 296 -22.89 15.82 16.31
C ASP A 296 -24.39 15.51 16.10
N VAL A 297 -24.65 14.41 15.42
CA VAL A 297 -26.00 13.97 15.05
C VAL A 297 -26.60 13.11 16.14
N ASP A 298 -27.83 13.43 16.55
CA ASP A 298 -28.68 12.53 17.32
C ASP A 298 -29.41 11.57 16.38
N PRO A 299 -29.09 10.26 16.34
CA PRO A 299 -29.80 9.35 15.46
C PRO A 299 -31.22 9.04 15.94
N ALA A 300 -31.60 9.43 17.16
CA ALA A 300 -32.94 9.27 17.70
C ALA A 300 -33.85 10.50 17.44
N SER A 301 -33.28 11.64 17.01
CA SER A 301 -34.04 12.87 16.81
C SER A 301 -33.51 13.68 15.61
N ALA A 302 -34.42 14.00 14.68
CA ALA A 302 -34.17 14.91 13.57
C ALA A 302 -34.55 16.37 13.89
N ALA A 303 -34.82 16.69 15.16
CA ALA A 303 -35.34 17.99 15.56
C ALA A 303 -34.24 19.07 15.55
N GLY A 304 -34.35 20.01 14.62
CA GLY A 304 -33.44 21.14 14.49
C GLY A 304 -32.05 20.79 13.92
N PRO A 305 -31.22 21.81 13.62
CA PRO A 305 -29.87 21.59 13.16
C PRO A 305 -29.00 20.99 14.28
N PRO A 306 -28.22 19.92 14.00
CA PRO A 306 -27.32 19.34 14.98
C PRO A 306 -26.20 20.31 15.37
N PRO A 307 -25.66 20.21 16.60
CA PRO A 307 -24.45 20.92 17.00
C PRO A 307 -23.28 20.63 16.06
N VAL A 308 -22.42 21.63 15.87
CA VAL A 308 -21.23 21.53 15.03
C VAL A 308 -19.99 22.00 15.79
N ILE A 309 -18.87 21.30 15.58
CA ILE A 309 -17.55 21.69 16.05
C ILE A 309 -16.74 22.09 14.81
N ASN A 310 -16.41 23.38 14.71
CA ASN A 310 -15.59 23.88 13.62
C ASN A 310 -14.13 23.42 13.79
N LEU A 311 -13.45 23.14 12.67
CA LEU A 311 -12.03 22.78 12.66
C LEU A 311 -11.20 23.92 12.05
N PRO A 312 -10.98 25.03 12.78
CA PRO A 312 -10.19 26.14 12.27
C PRO A 312 -8.79 25.66 11.91
N GLY A 313 -8.33 26.03 10.72
CA GLY A 313 -7.03 25.63 10.20
C GLY A 313 -6.94 24.20 9.66
N ALA A 314 -8.02 23.40 9.64
CA ALA A 314 -8.05 22.16 8.86
C ALA A 314 -8.04 22.48 7.36
N ALA A 315 -7.31 21.70 6.57
CA ALA A 315 -7.21 21.88 5.13
C ALA A 315 -8.01 20.81 4.36
N GLY A 316 -7.80 19.54 4.71
CA GLY A 316 -8.42 18.38 4.08
C GLY A 316 -8.60 17.25 5.09
N PRO A 317 -9.59 17.32 5.98
CA PRO A 317 -9.77 16.31 7.01
C PRO A 317 -10.23 14.97 6.39
N ARG A 318 -9.55 13.87 6.74
CA ARG A 318 -9.71 12.54 6.11
C ARG A 318 -10.14 11.44 7.07
N SER A 319 -9.70 11.49 8.32
CA SER A 319 -9.98 10.46 9.32
C SER A 319 -10.39 11.07 10.64
N LEU A 320 -11.15 10.33 11.44
CA LEU A 320 -11.67 10.74 12.74
C LEU A 320 -11.60 9.56 13.69
N MET A 321 -11.13 9.79 14.91
CA MET A 321 -11.24 8.85 16.02
C MET A 321 -11.64 9.56 17.32
N ILE A 322 -12.21 8.79 18.24
CA ILE A 322 -12.44 9.21 19.62
C ILE A 322 -11.24 8.75 20.44
N ASP A 323 -10.65 9.64 21.21
CA ASP A 323 -9.58 9.34 22.14
C ASP A 323 -10.13 8.82 23.47
N GLU A 324 -9.26 8.19 24.29
CA GLU A 324 -9.63 7.68 25.62
C GLU A 324 -10.19 8.76 26.55
N SER A 325 -9.78 10.02 26.37
CA SER A 325 -10.32 11.16 27.11
C SER A 325 -11.74 11.56 26.71
N GLY A 326 -12.23 11.06 25.57
CA GLY A 326 -13.47 11.50 24.92
C GLY A 326 -13.30 12.70 23.98
N ASP A 327 -12.09 13.26 23.89
CA ASP A 327 -11.72 14.23 22.84
C ASP A 327 -11.54 13.51 21.48
N LEU A 328 -11.42 14.29 20.41
CA LEU A 328 -11.37 13.74 19.05
C LEU A 328 -9.99 13.99 18.44
N ILE A 329 -9.53 13.05 17.62
CA ILE A 329 -8.34 13.25 16.79
C ILE A 329 -8.75 13.15 15.33
N VAL A 330 -8.39 14.17 14.55
CA VAL A 330 -8.68 14.27 13.12
C VAL A 330 -7.37 14.22 12.33
N GLY A 331 -7.29 13.31 11.36
CA GLY A 331 -6.20 13.33 10.38
C GLY A 331 -6.52 14.33 9.27
N ASP A 332 -5.59 15.24 8.98
CA ASP A 332 -5.78 16.34 8.04
C ASP A 332 -4.68 16.34 6.96
N THR A 333 -5.07 16.19 5.68
CA THR A 333 -4.15 16.39 4.57
C THR A 333 -3.84 17.88 4.43
N ARG A 334 -2.59 18.20 4.09
CA ARG A 334 -2.20 19.58 3.79
C ARG A 334 -2.11 19.83 2.30
N ALA A 335 -2.41 21.07 1.92
CA ALA A 335 -2.18 21.53 0.57
C ALA A 335 -0.69 21.61 0.30
N ASP A 336 0.13 22.07 1.25
CA ASP A 336 1.59 22.23 1.20
C ASP A 336 2.22 21.61 2.46
N GLY A 337 3.33 20.86 2.31
CA GLY A 337 4.01 20.19 3.42
C GLY A 337 3.32 18.91 3.91
N PRO A 338 3.76 18.35 5.05
CA PRO A 338 3.27 17.08 5.58
C PRO A 338 1.89 17.21 6.20
N ALA A 339 1.17 16.09 6.30
CA ALA A 339 -0.12 16.02 6.97
C ALA A 339 -0.02 16.29 8.48
N GLU A 340 -1.16 16.63 9.08
CA GLU A 340 -1.28 16.97 10.50
C GLU A 340 -2.31 16.07 11.21
N LEU A 341 -2.15 15.90 12.52
CA LEU A 341 -3.16 15.33 13.41
C LEU A 341 -3.68 16.43 14.34
N LEU A 342 -4.98 16.70 14.27
CA LEU A 342 -5.63 17.74 15.05
C LEU A 342 -6.32 17.12 16.26
N LEU A 343 -5.86 17.47 17.47
CA LEU A 343 -6.58 17.18 18.70
C LEU A 343 -7.68 18.22 18.91
N VAL A 344 -8.91 17.75 19.02
CA VAL A 344 -10.11 18.57 19.16
C VAL A 344 -10.73 18.30 20.51
N ASN A 345 -10.74 19.32 21.36
CA ASN A 345 -11.45 19.22 22.63
C ASN A 345 -12.95 19.25 22.38
N ARG A 346 -13.67 18.22 22.80
CA ARG A 346 -15.08 18.08 22.45
C ARG A 346 -15.98 19.07 23.21
N ALA A 347 -15.59 19.44 24.43
CA ALA A 347 -16.39 20.32 25.28
C ALA A 347 -16.25 21.80 24.89
N THR A 348 -15.03 22.23 24.58
CA THR A 348 -14.74 23.63 24.25
C THR A 348 -14.72 23.92 22.74
N GLY A 349 -14.58 22.87 21.92
CA GLY A 349 -14.36 23.00 20.47
C GLY A 349 -12.95 23.49 20.10
N SER A 350 -12.02 23.61 21.05
CA SER A 350 -10.66 24.07 20.76
C SER A 350 -9.89 23.02 19.96
N VAL A 351 -9.13 23.48 18.96
CA VAL A 351 -8.34 22.61 18.09
C VAL A 351 -6.84 22.91 18.28
N ARG A 352 -6.04 21.85 18.47
CA ARG A 352 -4.59 21.93 18.62
C ARG A 352 -3.90 20.94 17.67
N PRO A 353 -2.96 21.39 16.82
CA PRO A 353 -2.12 20.48 16.04
C PRO A 353 -1.18 19.69 16.95
N LEU A 354 -1.04 18.38 16.70
CA LEU A 354 -0.16 17.51 17.46
C LEU A 354 1.27 17.50 16.90
N LEU A 355 1.44 17.69 15.60
CA LEU A 355 2.72 17.56 14.91
C LEU A 355 3.36 18.90 14.53
N ALA A 356 2.77 20.03 14.95
CA ALA A 356 3.28 21.37 14.61
C ALA A 356 4.74 21.63 15.05
N ALA A 357 5.21 20.95 16.11
CA ALA A 357 6.59 21.06 16.59
C ALA A 357 7.55 20.06 15.90
N VAL A 358 7.03 19.13 15.09
CA VAL A 358 7.83 18.13 14.39
C VAL A 358 8.40 18.77 13.11
N PRO A 359 9.73 18.75 12.90
CA PRO A 359 10.32 19.24 11.66
C PRO A 359 9.74 18.54 10.44
N GLU A 360 9.53 19.26 9.34
CA GLU A 360 8.93 18.70 8.12
C GLU A 360 9.67 17.47 7.60
N ALA A 361 11.00 17.46 7.63
CA ALA A 361 11.80 16.31 7.24
C ALA A 361 11.57 15.06 8.12
N ALA A 362 11.09 15.24 9.35
CA ALA A 362 10.78 14.18 10.31
C ALA A 362 9.30 13.79 10.37
N ASN A 363 8.41 14.49 9.64
CA ASN A 363 7.01 14.13 9.51
C ASN A 363 6.73 13.52 8.12
N PRO A 364 6.64 12.18 8.01
CA PRO A 364 6.45 11.51 6.73
C PRO A 364 4.98 11.46 6.25
N LEU A 365 4.01 11.91 7.07
CA LEU A 365 2.59 11.77 6.76
C LEU A 365 2.20 12.68 5.60
N LEU A 366 1.31 12.17 4.73
CA LEU A 366 0.80 12.90 3.57
C LEU A 366 -0.73 12.85 3.49
N ALA A 367 -1.32 11.70 3.81
CA ALA A 367 -2.75 11.44 3.69
C ALA A 367 -3.26 10.42 4.73
N PRO A 368 -3.56 10.87 5.96
CA PRO A 368 -3.99 10.00 7.06
C PRO A 368 -5.45 9.54 6.89
N TYR A 369 -5.65 8.35 6.35
CA TYR A 369 -6.97 7.74 6.08
C TYR A 369 -7.51 6.89 7.24
N GLY A 370 -6.70 6.57 8.24
CA GLY A 370 -7.16 5.90 9.46
C GLY A 370 -6.28 6.24 10.64
N ILE A 371 -6.88 6.33 11.83
CA ILE A 371 -6.16 6.55 13.08
C ILE A 371 -6.73 5.61 14.14
N ALA A 372 -5.86 4.99 14.92
CA ALA A 372 -6.25 4.17 16.05
C ALA A 372 -5.31 4.41 17.23
N ARG A 373 -5.81 4.20 18.45
CA ARG A 373 -5.04 4.28 19.70
C ARG A 373 -4.51 2.89 20.05
N ARG A 374 -3.22 2.80 20.32
CA ARG A 374 -2.58 1.61 20.89
C ARG A 374 -2.69 1.62 22.42
N GLN A 375 -2.53 0.44 23.03
CA GLN A 375 -2.56 0.29 24.49
C GLN A 375 -1.46 1.07 25.22
N ASP A 376 -0.31 1.29 24.57
CA ASP A 376 0.83 2.08 25.10
C ASP A 376 0.64 3.60 24.94
N ARG A 377 -0.58 4.03 24.57
CA ARG A 377 -0.95 5.42 24.28
C ARG A 377 -0.30 6.02 23.04
N ARG A 378 0.37 5.24 22.19
CA ARG A 378 0.78 5.73 20.86
C ARG A 378 -0.38 5.71 19.88
N LEU A 379 -0.26 6.51 18.82
CA LEU A 379 -1.23 6.52 17.73
C LEU A 379 -0.67 5.72 16.57
N LEU A 380 -1.52 4.89 15.97
CA LEU A 380 -1.25 4.27 14.69
C LEU A 380 -2.00 5.05 13.62
N VAL A 381 -1.30 5.43 12.55
CA VAL A 381 -1.83 6.21 11.43
C VAL A 381 -1.66 5.42 10.14
N LEU A 382 -2.77 5.12 9.48
CA LEU A 382 -2.79 4.57 8.13
C LEU A 382 -2.68 5.72 7.12
N ASP A 383 -1.57 5.79 6.41
CA ASP A 383 -1.30 6.84 5.44
C ASP A 383 -1.26 6.28 4.01
N THR A 384 -1.99 6.92 3.09
CA THR A 384 -2.03 6.52 1.68
C THR A 384 -0.76 6.94 0.92
N GLY A 385 0.00 7.90 1.44
CA GLY A 385 1.29 8.32 0.90
C GLY A 385 1.18 9.12 -0.39
N LEU A 386 0.07 9.80 -0.65
CA LEU A 386 -0.15 10.57 -1.88
C LEU A 386 -0.56 12.01 -1.55
N GLN A 387 0.04 12.98 -2.25
CA GLN A 387 -0.31 14.38 -2.10
C GLN A 387 -0.29 15.11 -3.47
N PRO A 388 -1.40 15.73 -3.93
CA PRO A 388 -2.74 15.55 -3.38
C PRO A 388 -3.15 14.07 -3.42
N ASP A 389 -3.91 13.64 -2.43
CA ASP A 389 -4.38 12.25 -2.31
C ASP A 389 -5.53 11.95 -3.29
N GLN A 390 -6.27 12.98 -3.69
CA GLN A 390 -7.31 12.91 -4.71
C GLN A 390 -7.18 14.09 -5.67
N ASP A 391 -6.96 13.79 -6.95
CA ASP A 391 -7.06 14.75 -8.05
C ASP A 391 -7.78 14.09 -9.23
N PRO A 392 -9.08 14.33 -9.41
CA PRO A 392 -9.85 13.74 -10.51
C PRO A 392 -9.38 14.20 -11.90
N ALA A 393 -8.71 15.35 -12.02
CA ALA A 393 -8.18 15.85 -13.28
C ALA A 393 -6.84 15.21 -13.62
N HIS A 394 -5.98 15.02 -12.61
CA HIS A 394 -4.64 14.44 -12.75
C HIS A 394 -4.41 13.25 -11.81
N PRO A 395 -5.13 12.14 -12.02
CA PRO A 395 -5.20 11.02 -11.09
C PRO A 395 -3.91 10.23 -10.95
N TYR A 396 -2.87 10.49 -11.76
CA TYR A 396 -1.56 9.83 -11.62
C TYR A 396 -0.41 10.81 -11.38
N LEU A 397 -0.70 12.12 -11.29
CA LEU A 397 0.31 13.13 -11.00
C LEU A 397 0.19 13.59 -9.55
N ARG A 398 1.30 13.57 -8.84
CA ARG A 398 1.40 13.89 -7.41
C ARG A 398 2.48 14.92 -7.21
N ARG A 399 2.31 15.85 -6.28
CA ARG A 399 3.42 16.70 -5.86
C ARG A 399 4.41 15.93 -5.01
N THR A 400 3.88 15.21 -4.02
CA THR A 400 4.66 14.39 -3.11
C THR A 400 4.04 13.01 -3.06
N MET A 401 4.87 11.97 -3.10
CA MET A 401 4.40 10.59 -2.99
C MET A 401 5.39 9.74 -2.22
N ARG A 402 4.83 8.77 -1.49
CA ARG A 402 5.51 7.76 -0.69
C ARG A 402 4.71 6.47 -0.80
N PRO A 403 5.32 5.30 -0.58
CA PRO A 403 4.54 4.08 -0.40
C PRO A 403 3.54 4.23 0.75
N ALA A 404 2.32 3.73 0.56
CA ALA A 404 1.35 3.64 1.65
C ALA A 404 1.92 2.78 2.79
N ALA A 405 1.64 3.18 4.04
CA ALA A 405 2.20 2.50 5.21
C ALA A 405 1.40 2.81 6.48
N LEU A 406 1.67 2.03 7.52
CA LEU A 406 1.35 2.41 8.89
C LEU A 406 2.52 3.19 9.50
N TYR A 407 2.16 4.28 10.16
CA TYR A 407 3.07 5.09 10.96
C TYR A 407 2.63 5.07 12.42
N GLU A 408 3.59 5.00 13.31
CA GLU A 408 3.41 5.24 14.73
C GLU A 408 3.74 6.70 15.04
N VAL A 409 2.85 7.36 15.77
CA VAL A 409 3.08 8.67 16.36
C VAL A 409 3.15 8.50 17.86
N ASP A 410 4.25 8.92 18.46
CA ASP A 410 4.40 9.00 19.92
C ASP A 410 4.16 10.45 20.37
N PRO A 411 2.95 10.78 20.88
CA PRO A 411 2.64 12.12 21.35
C PRO A 411 3.20 12.42 22.74
N GLN A 412 3.85 11.45 23.41
CA GLN A 412 4.33 11.60 24.79
C GLN A 412 5.71 12.27 24.86
N VAL A 413 6.43 12.31 23.75
CA VAL A 413 7.73 12.98 23.60
C VAL A 413 7.57 14.38 22.98
N SER A 414 8.54 15.27 23.23
CA SER A 414 8.52 16.65 22.73
C SER A 414 9.81 16.98 21.97
N PRO A 415 9.76 17.26 20.66
CA PRO A 415 8.58 17.13 19.79
C PRO A 415 8.13 15.66 19.65
N PRO A 416 6.85 15.40 19.32
CA PRO A 416 6.37 14.06 18.99
C PRO A 416 7.21 13.38 17.91
N THR A 417 7.34 12.07 17.95
CA THR A 417 8.06 11.32 16.90
C THR A 417 7.08 10.61 15.99
N VAL A 418 7.38 10.60 14.68
CA VAL A 418 6.61 9.84 13.69
C VAL A 418 7.53 8.81 13.05
N THR A 419 7.22 7.53 13.21
CA THR A 419 8.06 6.42 12.73
C THR A 419 7.24 5.47 11.87
N ARG A 420 7.85 4.97 10.79
CA ARG A 420 7.19 3.96 9.94
C ARG A 420 7.28 2.60 10.63
N VAL A 421 6.16 1.88 10.72
CA VAL A 421 6.13 0.57 11.39
C VAL A 421 5.82 -0.61 10.47
N THR A 422 5.41 -0.35 9.22
CA THR A 422 5.26 -1.41 8.20
C THR A 422 6.16 -1.22 7.00
N GLU A 423 6.62 -2.31 6.40
CA GLU A 423 7.30 -2.31 5.11
C GLU A 423 6.41 -1.77 3.98
N PRO A 424 7.00 -1.27 2.88
CA PRO A 424 6.26 -0.99 1.66
C PRO A 424 5.78 -2.29 1.02
N GLY A 425 4.47 -2.51 0.93
CA GLY A 425 3.94 -3.67 0.20
C GLY A 425 2.47 -3.95 0.48
N ASN A 426 1.77 -4.51 -0.50
CA ASN A 426 0.34 -4.89 -0.52
C ASN A 426 -0.69 -3.75 -0.41
N LEU A 427 -0.32 -2.56 0.09
CA LEU A 427 -1.21 -1.40 0.13
C LEU A 427 -1.15 -0.60 -1.17
N VAL A 428 -2.34 -0.32 -1.73
CA VAL A 428 -2.54 0.45 -2.95
C VAL A 428 -3.07 1.82 -2.59
N PHE A 429 -4.33 1.86 -2.15
CA PHE A 429 -5.01 3.05 -1.68
C PHE A 429 -5.88 2.65 -0.49
N PRO A 430 -5.28 2.48 0.69
CA PRO A 430 -6.00 2.04 1.86
C PRO A 430 -6.94 3.14 2.38
N ARG A 431 -8.13 2.76 2.84
CA ARG A 431 -9.21 3.72 3.16
C ARG A 431 -9.76 3.62 4.57
N GLY A 432 -9.47 2.53 5.28
CA GLY A 432 -9.99 2.31 6.62
C GLY A 432 -9.08 1.39 7.41
N MET A 433 -9.02 1.64 8.71
CA MET A 433 -8.26 0.86 9.68
C MET A 433 -9.04 0.73 10.97
N VAL A 434 -8.98 -0.45 11.58
CA VAL A 434 -9.34 -0.68 12.99
C VAL A 434 -8.19 -1.39 13.69
N TRP A 435 -8.06 -1.16 14.99
CA TRP A 435 -7.04 -1.78 15.83
C TRP A 435 -7.70 -2.66 16.88
N ASP A 436 -7.22 -3.89 17.01
CA ASP A 436 -7.71 -4.84 18.00
C ASP A 436 -6.63 -5.87 18.33
N ASP A 437 -6.41 -6.12 19.62
CA ASP A 437 -5.49 -7.14 20.14
C ASP A 437 -4.13 -7.22 19.41
N GLY A 438 -3.42 -6.08 19.30
CA GLY A 438 -2.10 -6.02 18.66
C GLY A 438 -2.10 -6.15 17.14
N THR A 439 -3.29 -6.19 16.51
CA THR A 439 -3.46 -6.34 15.07
C THR A 439 -4.20 -5.14 14.47
N ALA A 440 -3.59 -4.52 13.47
CA ALA A 440 -4.25 -3.53 12.63
C ALA A 440 -4.95 -4.26 11.49
N TYR A 441 -6.27 -4.14 11.38
CA TYR A 441 -7.04 -4.61 10.23
C TYR A 441 -7.32 -3.43 9.31
N LEU A 442 -7.11 -3.63 8.01
CA LEU A 442 -7.14 -2.58 7.00
C LEU A 442 -8.08 -2.96 5.87
N CYS A 443 -8.74 -1.97 5.26
CA CYS A 443 -9.41 -2.17 3.98
C CYS A 443 -8.75 -1.31 2.89
N ASP A 444 -8.57 -1.90 1.72
CA ASP A 444 -7.97 -1.26 0.56
C ASP A 444 -8.93 -1.33 -0.62
N GLY A 445 -9.27 -0.16 -1.16
CA GLY A 445 -10.24 -0.02 -2.25
C GLY A 445 -9.63 -0.13 -3.65
N GLY A 446 -8.29 -0.10 -3.74
CA GLY A 446 -7.55 0.09 -4.98
C GLY A 446 -7.50 1.55 -5.40
N GLU A 447 -6.74 1.82 -6.46
CA GLU A 447 -6.65 3.16 -7.03
C GLU A 447 -8.07 3.69 -7.34
N PRO A 448 -8.43 4.90 -6.85
CA PRO A 448 -9.69 5.52 -7.20
C PRO A 448 -9.84 5.59 -8.73
N LEU A 449 -10.98 5.13 -9.25
CA LEU A 449 -11.27 5.13 -10.68
C LEU A 449 -10.99 6.50 -11.29
N SER A 450 -10.08 6.54 -12.27
CA SER A 450 -9.80 7.74 -13.04
C SER A 450 -10.79 7.88 -14.20
N ARG A 451 -11.27 9.11 -14.47
CA ARG A 451 -12.15 9.38 -15.63
C ARG A 451 -11.53 8.97 -16.98
N ASN A 452 -10.21 8.78 -17.03
CA ASN A 452 -9.44 8.43 -18.23
C ASN A 452 -9.37 6.92 -18.51
N GLU A 453 -9.97 6.05 -17.68
CA GLU A 453 -10.13 4.62 -17.99
C GLU A 453 -11.27 4.34 -18.99
N ALA A 454 -11.90 5.41 -19.50
CA ALA A 454 -13.00 5.35 -20.43
C ALA A 454 -12.54 5.53 -21.89
N SER A 455 -12.79 4.52 -22.73
CA SER A 455 -12.82 4.72 -24.17
C SER A 455 -14.25 5.07 -24.56
N GLY A 456 -14.51 6.34 -24.89
CA GLY A 456 -15.88 6.78 -25.22
C GLY A 456 -16.87 6.73 -24.04
N GLY A 457 -16.41 7.00 -22.81
CA GLY A 457 -17.27 7.07 -21.63
C GLY A 457 -17.57 5.73 -20.93
N VAL A 458 -17.06 4.60 -21.44
CA VAL A 458 -17.21 3.27 -20.82
C VAL A 458 -15.88 2.81 -20.21
N PRO A 459 -15.80 2.58 -18.89
CA PRO A 459 -14.61 2.01 -18.28
C PRO A 459 -14.29 0.64 -18.88
N ARG A 460 -13.02 0.42 -19.23
CA ARG A 460 -12.62 -0.75 -20.03
C ARG A 460 -12.84 -2.09 -19.32
N ARG A 461 -12.70 -2.15 -17.98
CA ARG A 461 -12.85 -3.37 -17.16
C ARG A 461 -13.23 -3.02 -15.73
N ASN A 462 -14.02 -3.88 -15.09
CA ASN A 462 -14.26 -3.81 -13.66
C ASN A 462 -13.10 -4.49 -12.93
N PHE A 463 -11.97 -3.79 -12.86
CA PHE A 463 -10.77 -4.28 -12.18
C PHE A 463 -11.12 -4.71 -10.76
N ARG A 464 -10.38 -5.68 -10.20
CA ARG A 464 -10.59 -6.19 -8.85
C ARG A 464 -11.88 -7.02 -8.68
N ALA A 465 -12.65 -7.26 -9.74
CA ALA A 465 -13.89 -8.05 -9.73
C ALA A 465 -13.78 -9.39 -10.48
N ALA A 466 -12.64 -9.71 -11.06
CA ALA A 466 -12.34 -11.03 -11.56
C ALA A 466 -11.17 -11.64 -10.77
N PRO A 467 -11.13 -12.99 -10.63
CA PRO A 467 -9.89 -13.64 -10.23
C PRO A 467 -8.79 -13.30 -11.27
N HIS A 468 -7.52 -13.55 -10.95
CA HIS A 468 -6.38 -13.43 -11.88
C HIS A 468 -6.10 -12.04 -12.49
N GLU A 469 -6.69 -10.96 -12.01
CA GLU A 469 -6.32 -9.60 -12.43
C GLU A 469 -5.13 -9.07 -11.60
N LEU A 470 -4.25 -8.33 -12.26
CA LEU A 470 -3.13 -7.63 -11.64
C LEU A 470 -2.98 -6.26 -12.29
N ALA A 471 -2.63 -5.23 -11.53
CA ALA A 471 -2.25 -3.93 -12.09
C ALA A 471 -0.92 -3.46 -11.53
N ALA A 472 -0.11 -2.83 -12.37
CA ALA A 472 0.90 -1.91 -11.91
C ALA A 472 0.36 -0.50 -12.05
N ILE A 473 0.41 0.25 -10.96
CA ILE A 473 -0.02 1.64 -10.89
C ILE A 473 1.23 2.48 -10.76
N VAL A 474 1.41 3.43 -11.66
CA VAL A 474 2.54 4.36 -11.65
C VAL A 474 2.02 5.76 -11.40
N HIS A 475 2.45 6.33 -10.28
CA HIS A 475 2.28 7.75 -10.00
C HIS A 475 3.60 8.47 -10.32
N PHE A 476 3.52 9.65 -10.90
CA PHE A 476 4.68 10.51 -11.17
C PHE A 476 4.65 11.77 -10.31
N ALA A 477 5.84 12.25 -9.96
CA ALA A 477 6.01 13.57 -9.39
C ALA A 477 5.70 14.63 -10.46
N ARG A 478 4.89 15.65 -10.12
CA ARG A 478 4.57 16.78 -11.01
C ARG A 478 5.82 17.55 -11.39
N ALA A 479 6.57 17.94 -10.38
CA ALA A 479 7.90 18.47 -10.57
C ALA A 479 8.88 17.31 -10.78
N ASN A 480 9.85 17.49 -11.68
CA ASN A 480 11.06 16.67 -11.85
C ASN A 480 10.98 15.46 -12.81
N ALA A 481 9.83 15.14 -13.40
CA ALA A 481 9.73 14.09 -14.43
C ALA A 481 9.25 14.69 -15.75
N THR A 482 10.10 14.71 -16.78
CA THR A 482 9.68 15.12 -18.13
C THR A 482 8.74 14.07 -18.73
N GLU A 483 7.93 14.44 -19.73
CA GLU A 483 7.10 13.44 -20.43
C GLU A 483 7.93 12.31 -21.05
N GLU A 484 9.16 12.60 -21.48
CA GLU A 484 10.09 11.61 -22.00
C GLU A 484 10.54 10.62 -20.92
N ASP A 485 10.91 11.13 -19.73
CA ASP A 485 11.22 10.30 -18.56
C ASP A 485 10.03 9.38 -18.21
N GLN A 486 8.83 9.95 -18.17
CA GLN A 486 7.61 9.21 -17.86
C GLN A 486 7.36 8.10 -18.90
N ARG A 487 7.49 8.40 -20.20
CA ARG A 487 7.38 7.39 -21.27
C ARG A 487 8.42 6.28 -21.14
N ALA A 488 9.67 6.63 -20.79
CA ALA A 488 10.74 5.66 -20.60
C ALA A 488 10.45 4.71 -19.41
N VAL A 489 9.99 5.26 -18.29
CA VAL A 489 9.57 4.49 -17.11
C VAL A 489 8.41 3.56 -17.46
N LEU A 490 7.35 4.07 -18.10
CA LEU A 490 6.20 3.26 -18.46
C LEU A 490 6.53 2.14 -19.44
N ARG A 491 7.43 2.39 -20.40
CA ARG A 491 7.94 1.34 -21.29
C ARG A 491 8.67 0.26 -20.51
N SER A 492 9.57 0.66 -19.60
CA SER A 492 10.34 -0.28 -18.76
C SER A 492 9.42 -1.14 -17.88
N VAL A 493 8.43 -0.51 -17.23
CA VAL A 493 7.44 -1.18 -16.40
C VAL A 493 6.56 -2.13 -17.22
N GLY A 494 6.10 -1.70 -18.40
CA GLY A 494 5.31 -2.54 -19.31
C GLY A 494 6.08 -3.78 -19.77
N GLU A 495 7.31 -3.61 -20.25
CA GLU A 495 8.20 -4.72 -20.64
C GLU A 495 8.42 -5.72 -19.51
N ALA A 496 8.67 -5.21 -18.28
CA ALA A 496 8.87 -6.05 -17.11
C ALA A 496 7.59 -6.80 -16.70
N LEU A 497 6.42 -6.14 -16.77
CA LEU A 497 5.13 -6.79 -16.51
C LEU A 497 4.85 -7.90 -17.51
N ASP A 498 5.08 -7.67 -18.80
CA ASP A 498 4.86 -8.67 -19.84
C ASP A 498 5.72 -9.92 -19.64
N ARG A 499 6.97 -9.73 -19.22
CA ARG A 499 7.96 -10.80 -19.06
C ARG A 499 7.88 -11.55 -17.72
N GLU A 500 7.51 -10.84 -16.66
CA GLU A 500 7.70 -11.33 -15.27
C GLU A 500 6.39 -11.57 -14.51
N ARG A 501 5.24 -11.21 -15.08
CA ARG A 501 3.93 -11.50 -14.46
C ARG A 501 3.70 -13.01 -14.27
N PRO A 502 2.84 -13.39 -13.31
CA PRO A 502 2.34 -14.76 -13.23
C PRO A 502 1.63 -15.14 -14.54
N ALA A 503 1.86 -16.37 -15.03
CA ALA A 503 1.36 -16.81 -16.35
C ALA A 503 -0.16 -16.72 -16.51
N SER A 504 -0.91 -16.93 -15.43
CA SER A 504 -2.37 -16.84 -15.41
C SER A 504 -2.91 -15.41 -15.25
N ALA A 505 -2.05 -14.42 -14.98
CA ALA A 505 -2.47 -13.07 -14.62
C ALA A 505 -2.79 -12.21 -15.86
N GLN A 506 -3.97 -11.62 -15.89
CA GLN A 506 -4.28 -10.52 -16.78
C GLN A 506 -3.78 -9.23 -16.14
N HIS A 507 -2.77 -8.61 -16.76
CA HIS A 507 -2.16 -7.42 -16.21
C HIS A 507 -2.72 -6.16 -16.87
N THR A 508 -2.70 -5.05 -16.13
CA THR A 508 -2.99 -3.70 -16.62
C THR A 508 -1.89 -2.76 -16.12
N LEU A 509 -1.49 -1.81 -16.95
CA LEU A 509 -0.63 -0.70 -16.54
C LEU A 509 -1.52 0.55 -16.42
N LEU A 510 -1.59 1.12 -15.22
CA LEU A 510 -2.39 2.30 -14.89
C LEU A 510 -1.45 3.49 -14.63
N SER A 511 -1.54 4.50 -15.48
CA SER A 511 -0.77 5.74 -15.39
C SER A 511 -1.33 6.80 -16.34
N ALA A 512 -0.93 8.06 -16.14
CA ALA A 512 -1.01 9.11 -17.15
C ALA A 512 0.36 9.77 -17.33
N ILE A 513 0.61 10.31 -18.54
CA ILE A 513 1.75 11.17 -18.82
C ILE A 513 1.24 12.62 -18.76
N GLY A 514 2.02 13.50 -18.15
CA GLY A 514 1.72 14.93 -18.07
C GLY A 514 2.72 15.66 -17.19
N THR A 515 2.90 16.96 -17.45
CA THR A 515 3.89 17.80 -16.76
C THR A 515 3.31 18.97 -15.97
N ASP A 516 2.01 19.24 -16.07
CA ASP A 516 1.19 19.97 -15.09
C ASP A 516 -0.27 19.97 -15.52
#